data_AF-A0A6D2GF70-F1
#
_entry.id   AF-A0A6D2GF70-F1
#
_cell.length_a   1.000
_cell.length_b   1.000
_cell.length_c   1.000
_cell.angle_alpha   90.00
_cell.angle_beta   90.00
_cell.angle_gamma   90.00
#
_symmetry.space_group_name_H-M   'P 1'
#
loop_
_entity.id
_entity.type
_entity.pdbx_description
1 polymer ?
#
loop_
_entity_poly.entity_id
_entity_poly.type
_entity_poly.pdbx_seq_one_letter_code
_entity_poly.pdbx_strand_id
1 'polypeptide(L)' 'MLAQSLQALEQDGFLNRVSYPVVPPHVEYNLTPLGEQGER' A
#
# COMPACT_ATOMS: atom_id res chain seq x y z
N MET A 1 9.49 6.02 -9.63
CA MET A 1 8.10 5.91 -10.16
C MET A 1 7.18 5.56 -9.02
N LEU A 2 5.95 6.08 -8.94
CA LEU A 2 5.03 5.89 -7.80
C LEU A 2 4.84 4.40 -7.42
N ALA A 3 4.68 3.51 -8.41
CA ALA A 3 4.51 2.08 -8.18
C ALA A 3 5.69 1.42 -7.45
N GLN A 4 6.93 1.82 -7.76
CA GLN A 4 8.13 1.30 -7.10
C GLN A 4 8.21 1.76 -5.63
N SER A 5 7.80 2.99 -5.35
CA SER A 5 7.75 3.53 -3.98
C SER A 5 6.69 2.81 -3.14
N LEU A 6 5.50 2.58 -3.70
CA LEU A 6 4.44 1.82 -3.03
C LEU A 6 4.86 0.37 -2.76
N GLN A 7 5.57 -0.25 -3.70
CA GLN A 7 6.06 -1.62 -3.52
C GLN A 7 7.13 -1.70 -2.42
N ALA A 8 8.04 -0.74 -2.32
CA ALA A 8 9.00 -0.68 -1.21
C ALA A 8 8.28 -0.53 0.14
N LEU A 9 7.33 0.40 0.24
CA LEU A 9 6.54 0.63 1.45
C LEU A 9 5.66 -0.58 1.85
N GLU A 10 5.17 -1.35 0.88
CA GLU A 10 4.47 -2.63 1.11
C GLU A 10 5.43 -3.70 1.68
N GLN A 11 6.63 -3.84 1.10
CA GLN A 11 7.65 -4.79 1.57
C GLN A 11 8.14 -4.47 2.99
N ASP A 12 8.25 -3.19 3.32
CA ASP A 12 8.61 -2.71 4.65
C ASP A 12 7.46 -2.84 5.68
N GLY A 13 6.25 -3.19 5.23
CA GLY A 13 5.08 -3.38 6.09
C GLY A 13 4.35 -2.09 6.48
N PHE A 14 4.66 -0.96 5.82
CA PHE A 14 3.98 0.32 6.05
C PHE A 14 2.65 0.44 5.29
N LEU A 15 2.49 -0.31 4.20
CA LEU A 15 1.27 -0.33 3.40
C LEU A 15 0.65 -1.73 3.36
N ASN A 16 -0.68 -1.77 3.47
CA ASN A 16 -1.49 -2.92 3.15
C ASN A 16 -2.06 -2.77 1.74
N ARG A 17 -1.85 -3.79 0.89
CA ARG A 17 -2.29 -3.80 -0.50
C ARG A 17 -3.45 -4.77 -0.67
N VAL A 18 -4.60 -4.27 -1.14
CA VAL A 18 -5.78 -5.09 -1.43
C VAL A 18 -6.06 -5.05 -2.92
N SER A 19 -6.01 -6.21 -3.57
CA SER A 19 -6.32 -6.33 -5.01
C SER A 19 -7.77 -6.77 -5.17
N TYR A 20 -8.56 -5.98 -5.92
CA TYR A 20 -9.94 -6.31 -6.24
C TYR A 20 -10.03 -6.81 -7.68
N PRO A 21 -10.21 -8.13 -7.90
CA PRO A 21 -10.37 -8.72 -9.22
C PRO A 21 -11.80 -8.53 -9.75
N VAL A 22 -12.35 -7.32 -9.63
CA VAL A 22 -13.66 -6.92 -10.16
C VAL A 22 -13.49 -6.19 -11.49
N VAL A 23 -14.57 -5.94 -12.24
CA VAL A 23 -14.51 -5.11 -13.45
C VAL A 23 -15.10 -3.73 -13.14
N PRO A 24 -14.34 -2.63 -13.28
CA PRO A 24 -12.92 -2.56 -13.66
C PRO A 24 -11.96 -2.98 -12.51
N PRO A 25 -10.82 -3.64 -12.82
CA PRO A 25 -9.89 -4.11 -11.81
C PRO A 25 -9.15 -2.93 -11.19
N HIS A 26 -9.04 -2.93 -9.86
CA HIS A 26 -8.34 -1.90 -9.12
C HIS A 26 -7.63 -2.47 -7.89
N VAL A 27 -6.67 -1.70 -7.40
CA VAL A 27 -5.86 -2.01 -6.22
C VAL A 27 -5.96 -0.83 -5.27
N GLU A 28 -6.28 -1.11 -4.02
CA GLU A 28 -6.27 -0.12 -2.94
C GLU A 28 -5.03 -0.31 -2.08
N TYR A 29 -4.48 0.81 -1.62
CA TYR A 29 -3.35 0.87 -0.71
C TYR A 29 -3.78 1.64 0.54
N ASN A 30 -3.63 1.02 1.71
CA ASN A 30 -3.93 1.64 2.99
C ASN A 30 -2.68 1.65 3.87
N LEU A 31 -2.52 2.68 4.68
CA LEU A 31 -1.46 2.68 5.70
C LEU A 31 -1.76 1.61 6.75
N THR A 32 -0.72 0.92 7.18
CA THR A 32 -0.78 0.06 8.37
C THR A 32 -0.57 0.92 9.62
N PRO A 33 -0.88 0.40 10.82
CA PRO A 33 -0.55 1.10 12.06
C PRO A 33 0.94 1.44 12.20
N LEU A 34 1.83 0.68 11.55
CA LEU A 34 3.26 0.99 11.49
C LEU A 34 3.53 2.19 10.57
N GLY A 35 2.86 2.25 9.42
CA GLY A 35 2.93 3.37 8.47
C GLY A 35 2.41 4.68 9.06
N GLU A 36 1.30 4.64 9.79
CA GLU A 36 0.73 5.80 10.47
C GLU A 36 1.61 6.33 11.61
N GLN A 37 2.45 5.47 12.22
CA GLN A 37 3.37 5.87 13.28
C GLN A 37 4.67 6.48 12.75
N GLY A 38 5.08 6.16 11.51
CA GLY A 38 6.29 6.69 10.89
C GLY A 38 6.22 8.18 10.53
N GLU A 39 5.03 8.77 10.53
CA GLU A 39 4.81 10.21 10.31
C GLU A 39 4.95 11.08 11.58
N ARG A 40 5.43 10.53 12.71
CA ARG A 40 5.69 11.28 13.95
C ARG A 40 7.11 11.79 14.09
#